data_AF-A0A2M7ZX94-F1
#
_entry.id   AF-A0A2M7ZX94-F1
#
_cell.length_a   1.000
_cell.length_b   1.000
_cell.length_c   1.000
_cell.angle_alpha   90.00
_cell.angle_beta   90.00
_cell.angle_gamma   90.00
#
_symmetry.space_group_name_H-M   'P 1'
#
loop_
_entity.id
_entity.type
_entity.pdbx_description
1 polymer ?
#
loop_
_entity_poly.entity_id
_entity_poly.type
_entity_poly.pdbx_seq_one_letter_code
_entity_poly.pdbx_strand_id
1 'polypeptide(L)'
;MSFQKTEGFSLVELIIVLLVISILTLALTPAFKSYKIKANRSDGIKSLLALQIAQEKYRLNNTAYASSVAAAGLSTNSIDGYYTLAVSTSGASNYTLTATATGDQTNDTGCTTLTITYATNTTNKTPTNCWQ
;
A
#
# COMPACT_ATOMS: atom_id res chain seq x y z
N MET A 1 2.88 31.77 57.63
CA MET A 1 2.87 30.87 56.45
C MET A 1 2.32 31.65 55.27
N SER A 2 3.19 31.96 54.30
CA SER A 2 2.78 32.63 53.06
C SER A 2 2.16 31.58 52.13
N PHE A 3 0.88 31.70 51.82
CA PHE A 3 0.26 30.90 50.76
C PHE A 3 0.76 31.46 49.43
N GLN A 4 1.70 30.77 48.78
CA GLN A 4 2.01 31.06 47.38
C GLN A 4 0.76 30.82 46.54
N LYS A 5 0.30 31.88 45.86
CA LYS A 5 -0.80 31.82 44.91
C LYS A 5 -0.35 30.92 43.76
N THR A 6 -1.00 29.77 43.62
CA THR A 6 -0.80 28.89 42.47
C THR A 6 -1.50 29.56 41.30
N GLU A 7 -0.73 30.14 40.38
CA GLU A 7 -1.25 30.69 39.12
C GLU A 7 -1.73 29.49 38.27
N GLY A 8 -3.05 29.32 38.19
CA GLY A 8 -3.70 28.28 37.39
C GLY A 8 -4.12 28.81 36.02
N PHE A 9 -4.26 27.90 35.05
CA PHE A 9 -4.80 28.23 33.71
C PHE A 9 -6.25 28.72 33.79
N SER A 10 -6.60 29.73 33.00
CA SER A 10 -7.99 30.18 32.88
C SER A 10 -8.83 29.21 32.04
N LEU A 11 -10.11 29.06 32.38
CA LEU A 11 -11.07 28.29 31.59
C LEU A 11 -11.20 28.84 30.16
N VAL A 12 -11.09 30.16 30.00
CA VAL A 12 -11.12 30.82 28.68
C VAL A 12 -9.88 30.46 27.87
N GLU A 13 -8.73 30.34 28.52
CA GLU A 13 -7.46 30.02 27.90
C GLU A 13 -7.47 28.57 27.38
N LEU A 14 -8.07 27.64 28.14
CA LEU A 14 -8.32 26.27 27.67
C LEU A 14 -9.24 26.24 26.45
N ILE A 15 -10.33 27.03 26.44
CA ILE A 15 -11.27 27.07 25.31
C ILE A 15 -10.58 27.60 24.05
N ILE A 16 -9.73 28.63 24.17
CA ILE A 16 -8.96 29.18 23.04
C ILE A 16 -7.99 28.11 22.50
N VAL A 17 -7.28 27.39 23.36
CA VAL A 17 -6.37 26.31 22.96
C VAL A 17 -7.12 25.20 22.21
N LEU A 18 -8.27 24.76 22.74
CA LEU A 18 -9.11 23.75 22.08
C LEU A 18 -9.61 24.23 20.71
N LEU A 19 -10.01 25.49 20.60
CA LEU A 19 -10.45 26.10 19.36
C LEU A 19 -9.32 26.07 18.32
N VAL A 20 -8.10 26.47 18.69
CA VAL A 20 -6.93 26.42 17.79
C VAL A 20 -6.61 24.99 17.35
N ILE A 21 -6.63 24.02 18.27
CA ILE A 21 -6.38 22.60 17.95
C ILE A 21 -7.44 22.07 16.97
N SER A 22 -8.71 22.42 17.16
CA SER A 22 -9.79 21.96 16.27
C SER A 22 -9.61 22.46 14.82
N ILE A 23 -9.20 23.72 14.64
CA ILE A 23 -8.93 24.30 13.32
C ILE A 23 -7.72 23.61 12.66
N LEU A 24 -6.64 23.40 13.41
CA LEU A 24 -5.43 22.75 12.90
C LEU A 24 -5.67 21.30 12.48
N THR A 25 -6.42 20.54 13.29
CA THR A 25 -6.72 19.13 12.98
C THR A 25 -7.58 18.97 11.72
N LEU A 26 -8.54 19.87 11.49
CA LEU A 26 -9.33 19.91 10.26
C LEU A 26 -8.48 20.25 9.03
N ALA A 27 -7.50 21.14 9.16
CA ALA A 27 -6.63 21.51 8.04
C ALA A 27 -5.60 20.41 7.67
N LEU A 28 -5.12 19.64 8.65
CA LEU A 28 -4.01 18.68 8.46
C LEU A 28 -4.45 17.27 8.03
N THR A 29 -5.70 16.88 8.27
CA THR A 29 -6.22 15.54 7.97
C THR A 29 -6.04 15.07 6.51
N PRO A 30 -6.28 15.87 5.44
CA PRO A 30 -6.13 15.39 4.06
C PRO A 30 -4.68 15.08 3.68
N ALA A 31 -3.72 15.86 4.21
CA ALA A 31 -2.30 15.66 3.94
C ALA A 31 -1.81 14.32 4.53
N PHE A 32 -2.23 14.01 5.76
CA PHE A 32 -1.85 12.77 6.43
C PHE A 32 -2.39 11.52 5.72
N LYS A 33 -3.65 11.56 5.26
CA LYS A 33 -4.26 10.47 4.48
C LYS A 33 -3.46 10.16 3.21
N SER A 34 -3.10 11.19 2.46
CA SER A 34 -2.31 11.03 1.24
C SER A 34 -0.93 10.42 1.49
N TYR A 35 -0.27 10.78 2.61
CA TYR A 35 1.02 10.19 2.99
C TYR A 35 0.89 8.70 3.31
N LYS A 36 -0.13 8.33 4.10
CA LYS A 36 -0.40 6.92 4.42
C LYS A 36 -0.65 6.07 3.18
N ILE A 37 -1.48 6.56 2.26
CA ILE A 37 -1.78 5.86 1.00
C ILE A 37 -0.51 5.61 0.18
N LYS A 38 0.38 6.61 0.07
CA LYS A 38 1.67 6.43 -0.60
C LYS A 38 2.55 5.40 0.10
N ALA A 39 2.61 5.43 1.44
CA ALA A 39 3.38 4.47 2.21
C ALA A 39 2.87 3.03 2.04
N ASN A 40 1.54 2.85 1.98
CA ASN A 40 0.89 1.55 1.77
C ASN A 40 1.23 0.91 0.41
N ARG A 41 1.69 1.66 -0.59
CA ARG A 41 2.19 1.07 -1.85
C ARG A 41 3.30 0.05 -1.62
N SER A 42 4.09 0.23 -0.56
CA SER A 42 5.15 -0.70 -0.16
C SER A 42 4.60 -2.11 0.07
N ASP A 43 3.39 -2.25 0.63
CA ASP A 43 2.73 -3.54 0.84
C ASP A 43 2.44 -4.24 -0.51
N GLY A 44 1.82 -3.52 -1.45
CA GLY A 44 1.56 -4.02 -2.80
C GLY A 44 2.84 -4.42 -3.53
N ILE A 45 3.88 -3.58 -3.46
CA ILE A 45 5.19 -3.84 -4.08
C ILE A 45 5.84 -5.09 -3.49
N LYS A 46 5.92 -5.21 -2.16
CA LYS A 46 6.49 -6.38 -1.48
C LYS A 46 5.73 -7.66 -1.84
N SER A 47 4.41 -7.57 -1.85
CA SER A 47 3.54 -8.71 -2.19
C SER A 47 3.73 -9.16 -3.64
N LEU A 48 3.86 -8.22 -4.58
CA LEU A 48 4.18 -8.54 -5.98
C LEU A 48 5.56 -9.15 -6.16
N LEU A 49 6.58 -8.66 -5.44
CA LEU A 49 7.93 -9.26 -5.47
C LEU A 49 7.95 -10.66 -4.86
N ALA A 50 7.23 -10.88 -3.77
CA ALA A 50 7.06 -12.22 -3.19
C ALA A 50 6.36 -13.17 -4.17
N LEU A 51 5.31 -12.69 -4.86
CA LEU A 51 4.63 -13.45 -5.90
C LEU A 51 5.53 -13.74 -7.10
N GLN A 52 6.39 -12.81 -7.49
CA GLN A 52 7.40 -13.02 -8.54
C GLN A 52 8.38 -14.13 -8.16
N ILE A 53 8.91 -14.12 -6.93
CA ILE A 53 9.78 -15.19 -6.43
C ILE A 53 9.04 -16.53 -6.41
N ALA A 54 7.76 -16.54 -6.02
CA ALA A 54 6.93 -17.74 -6.03
C ALA A 54 6.70 -18.29 -7.45
N GLN A 55 6.54 -17.42 -8.46
CA GLN A 55 6.47 -17.83 -9.86
C GLN A 55 7.75 -18.52 -10.33
N GLU A 56 8.92 -17.95 -10.04
CA GLU A 56 10.20 -18.58 -10.42
C GLU A 56 10.39 -19.92 -9.69
N LYS A 57 10.05 -19.99 -8.39
CA LYS A 57 10.08 -21.25 -7.63
C LYS A 57 9.13 -22.29 -8.24
N TYR A 58 7.93 -21.90 -8.64
CA TYR A 58 6.97 -22.79 -9.29
C TYR A 58 7.53 -23.31 -10.62
N ARG A 59 8.18 -22.44 -11.40
CA ARG A 59 8.76 -22.76 -12.71
C ARG A 59 9.93 -23.75 -12.65
N LEU A 60 10.62 -23.87 -11.51
CA LEU A 60 11.66 -24.90 -11.32
C LEU A 60 11.11 -26.33 -11.41
N ASN A 61 9.85 -26.54 -11.02
CA ASN A 61 9.23 -27.86 -10.97
C ASN A 61 8.16 -28.06 -12.06
N ASN A 62 7.80 -27.00 -12.79
CA ASN A 62 6.71 -27.01 -13.77
C ASN A 62 7.19 -26.43 -15.10
N THR A 63 6.66 -26.94 -16.21
CA THR A 63 7.01 -26.47 -17.56
C THR A 63 6.43 -25.08 -17.89
N ALA A 64 5.51 -24.57 -17.07
CA ALA A 64 4.88 -23.27 -17.20
C ALA A 64 4.83 -22.54 -15.86
N TYR A 65 4.63 -21.22 -15.91
CA TYR A 65 4.32 -20.41 -14.73
C TYR A 65 2.94 -20.72 -14.15
N ALA A 66 2.73 -20.42 -12.87
CA ALA A 66 1.46 -20.67 -12.20
C ALA A 66 0.38 -19.73 -12.73
N SER A 67 -0.78 -20.27 -13.09
CA SER A 67 -1.91 -19.52 -13.66
C SER A 67 -2.75 -18.76 -12.63
N SER A 68 -2.47 -18.94 -11.34
CA SER A 68 -3.18 -18.25 -10.25
C SER A 68 -2.25 -18.02 -9.05
N VAL A 69 -2.64 -17.09 -8.17
CA VAL A 69 -1.91 -16.80 -6.92
C VAL A 69 -1.89 -18.02 -6.00
N ALA A 70 -3.01 -18.75 -5.91
CA ALA A 70 -3.13 -19.96 -5.11
C ALA A 70 -2.24 -21.09 -5.65
N ALA A 71 -2.13 -21.25 -6.97
CA ALA A 71 -1.21 -22.22 -7.58
C ALA A 71 0.27 -21.88 -7.31
N ALA A 72 0.60 -20.59 -7.17
CA ALA A 72 1.91 -20.14 -6.71
C ALA A 72 2.13 -20.33 -5.19
N GLY A 73 1.12 -20.80 -4.46
CA GLY A 73 1.20 -21.07 -3.02
C GLY A 73 1.07 -19.84 -2.13
N LEU A 74 0.43 -18.77 -2.62
CA LEU A 74 0.24 -17.52 -1.89
C LEU A 74 -1.24 -17.16 -1.71
N SER A 75 -1.52 -16.25 -0.78
CA SER A 75 -2.83 -15.64 -0.58
C SER A 75 -3.11 -14.60 -1.67
N THR A 76 -4.37 -14.46 -2.07
CA THR A 76 -4.82 -13.39 -2.99
C THR A 76 -4.81 -12.01 -2.34
N ASN A 77 -4.66 -11.89 -1.03
CA ASN A 77 -4.51 -10.60 -0.37
C ASN A 77 -3.02 -10.26 -0.20
N SER A 78 -2.69 -8.98 -0.30
CA SER A 78 -1.37 -8.49 0.11
C SER A 78 -1.13 -8.70 1.61
N ILE A 79 0.11 -8.58 2.03
CA ILE A 79 0.58 -8.88 3.39
C ILE A 79 -0.22 -8.09 4.44
N ASP A 80 -0.39 -6.78 4.20
CA ASP A 80 -1.15 -5.89 5.08
C ASP A 80 -2.61 -5.69 4.63
N GLY A 81 -3.03 -6.35 3.54
CA GLY A 81 -4.43 -6.39 3.07
C GLY A 81 -4.90 -5.16 2.29
N TYR A 82 -4.00 -4.26 1.87
CA TYR A 82 -4.35 -3.07 1.08
C TYR A 82 -4.53 -3.33 -0.42
N TYR A 83 -4.17 -4.52 -0.90
CA TYR A 83 -4.27 -4.91 -2.29
C TYR A 83 -4.78 -6.35 -2.45
N THR A 84 -5.50 -6.60 -3.54
CA THR A 84 -5.80 -7.95 -4.05
C THR A 84 -4.84 -8.28 -5.18
N LEU A 85 -4.16 -9.42 -5.05
CA LEU A 85 -3.20 -9.97 -5.99
C LEU A 85 -3.89 -10.85 -7.03
N ALA A 86 -3.41 -10.78 -8.27
CA ALA A 86 -3.82 -11.64 -9.36
C ALA A 86 -2.62 -12.05 -10.21
N VAL A 87 -2.76 -13.19 -10.88
CA VAL A 87 -1.83 -13.66 -11.90
C VAL A 87 -2.60 -13.84 -13.20
N SER A 88 -2.03 -13.35 -14.29
CA SER A 88 -2.45 -13.67 -15.65
C SER A 88 -1.25 -14.24 -16.40
N THR A 89 -1.43 -15.35 -17.11
CA THR A 89 -0.36 -16.00 -17.88
C THR A 89 -0.68 -15.93 -19.37
N SER A 90 0.31 -15.64 -20.21
CA SER A 90 0.19 -15.65 -21.66
C SER A 90 1.19 -16.63 -22.27
N GLY A 91 0.73 -17.86 -22.49
CA GLY A 91 1.60 -19.00 -22.79
C GLY A 91 2.37 -19.51 -21.56
N ALA A 92 3.34 -20.41 -21.78
CA ALA A 92 4.06 -21.07 -20.69
C ALA A 92 5.15 -20.20 -20.04
N SER A 93 5.64 -19.17 -20.74
CA SER A 93 6.84 -18.42 -20.38
C SER A 93 6.59 -16.95 -20.02
N ASN A 94 5.35 -16.46 -20.10
CA ASN A 94 5.05 -15.06 -19.80
C ASN A 94 3.96 -14.98 -18.73
N TYR A 95 4.08 -13.99 -17.85
CA TYR A 95 3.09 -13.69 -16.84
C TYR A 95 2.98 -12.19 -16.57
N THR A 96 1.82 -11.79 -16.09
CA THR A 96 1.55 -10.48 -15.50
C THR A 96 1.01 -10.70 -14.10
N LEU A 97 1.70 -10.12 -13.13
CA LEU A 97 1.28 -10.04 -11.74
C LEU A 97 0.62 -8.69 -11.53
N THR A 98 -0.49 -8.67 -10.82
CA THR A 98 -1.26 -7.44 -10.58
C THR A 98 -1.63 -7.34 -9.12
N ALA A 99 -1.41 -6.16 -8.53
CA ALA A 99 -1.93 -5.80 -7.22
C ALA A 99 -2.94 -4.66 -7.42
N THR A 100 -4.20 -4.93 -7.08
CA THR A 100 -5.32 -3.98 -7.22
C THR A 100 -5.70 -3.45 -5.84
N ALA A 101 -5.67 -2.13 -5.68
CA ALA A 101 -5.95 -1.46 -4.41
C ALA A 101 -7.35 -1.80 -3.88
N THR A 102 -7.47 -1.92 -2.56
CA THR A 102 -8.72 -2.15 -1.83
C THR A 102 -8.89 -1.13 -0.70
N GLY A 103 -10.13 -0.97 -0.22
CA GLY A 103 -10.42 -0.06 0.90
C GLY A 103 -9.93 1.37 0.65
N ASP A 104 -9.31 1.99 1.66
CA ASP A 104 -8.80 3.37 1.55
C ASP A 104 -7.72 3.55 0.46
N GLN A 105 -7.05 2.47 0.06
CA GLN A 105 -5.99 2.51 -0.95
C GLN A 105 -6.52 2.82 -2.36
N THR A 106 -7.83 2.67 -2.60
CA THR A 106 -8.44 3.04 -3.89
C THR A 106 -8.38 4.54 -4.17
N ASN A 107 -8.11 5.36 -3.14
CA ASN A 107 -7.91 6.80 -3.27
C ASN A 107 -6.51 7.17 -3.81
N ASP A 108 -5.66 6.19 -4.10
CA ASP A 108 -4.32 6.40 -4.66
C ASP A 108 -4.35 6.69 -6.17
N THR A 109 -4.92 7.83 -6.55
CA THR A 109 -5.16 8.19 -7.97
C THR A 109 -3.90 8.02 -8.82
N GLY A 110 -4.00 7.19 -9.86
CA GLY A 110 -2.90 6.87 -10.78
C GLY A 110 -1.99 5.72 -10.33
N CYS A 111 -2.14 5.20 -9.10
CA CYS A 111 -1.37 4.09 -8.55
C CYS A 111 -2.25 3.01 -7.89
N THR A 112 -3.55 2.99 -8.21
CA THR A 112 -4.51 1.99 -7.71
C THR A 112 -4.22 0.58 -8.20
N THR A 113 -3.48 0.43 -9.31
CA THR A 113 -3.07 -0.87 -9.83
C THR A 113 -1.56 -0.86 -10.05
N LEU A 114 -0.86 -1.82 -9.47
CA LEU A 114 0.58 -2.04 -9.66
C LEU A 114 0.76 -3.35 -10.42
N THR A 115 1.66 -3.38 -11.40
CA THR A 115 1.92 -4.61 -12.16
C THR A 115 3.40 -4.91 -12.34
N ILE A 116 3.71 -6.20 -12.37
CA ILE A 116 4.97 -6.75 -12.87
C ILE A 116 4.63 -7.64 -14.05
N THR A 117 5.11 -7.29 -15.24
CA THR A 117 4.98 -8.13 -16.43
C THR A 117 6.33 -8.72 -16.76
N TYR A 118 6.38 -10.05 -16.83
CA TYR A 118 7.52 -10.80 -17.34
C TYR A 118 7.17 -11.36 -18.71
N ALA A 119 7.86 -10.86 -19.73
CA ALA A 119 7.73 -11.34 -21.10
C ALA A 119 9.09 -11.30 -21.79
N THR A 120 9.38 -12.29 -22.62
CA THR A 120 10.61 -12.32 -23.45
C THR A 120 11.89 -12.04 -22.65
N ASN A 121 12.05 -12.68 -21.48
CA ASN A 121 13.18 -12.50 -20.55
C ASN A 121 13.36 -11.06 -20.00
N THR A 122 12.32 -10.23 -20.10
CA THR A 122 12.34 -8.84 -19.61
C THR A 122 11.25 -8.65 -18.56
N THR A 123 11.58 -7.92 -17.49
CA THR A 123 10.62 -7.56 -16.45
C THR A 123 10.29 -6.08 -16.55
N ASN A 124 9.01 -5.76 -16.73
CA ASN A 124 8.49 -4.39 -16.77
C ASN A 124 7.59 -4.13 -15.57
N LYS A 125 7.72 -2.97 -14.95
CA LYS A 125 6.93 -2.53 -13.79
C LYS A 125 6.13 -1.30 -14.16
N THR A 126 4.81 -1.32 -13.94
CA THR A 126 3.94 -0.19 -14.26
C THR A 126 2.94 0.09 -13.13
N PRO A 127 2.48 1.34 -12.98
CA PRO A 127 2.99 2.59 -13.58
C PRO A 127 4.31 3.05 -12.93
N THR A 128 5.31 3.47 -13.71
CA THR A 128 6.70 3.73 -13.22
C THR A 128 6.79 4.70 -12.03
N ASN A 129 5.94 5.73 -11.99
CA ASN A 129 5.90 6.71 -10.91
C ASN A 129 5.38 6.15 -9.56
N CYS A 130 4.82 4.95 -9.56
CA CYS A 130 4.25 4.30 -8.38
C CYS A 130 5.24 3.31 -7.71
N TRP A 131 6.38 3.03 -8.35
CA TRP A 131 7.39 2.05 -7.91
C TRP A 131 8.61 2.69 -7.25
N GLN A 132 8.43 3.84 -6.61
CA GLN A 132 9.47 4.60 -5.91
C GLN A 132 9.41 4.38 -4.40
#